data_AF-G0HKJ0-F1
#
_entry.id   AF-G0HKJ0-F1
#
_cell.length_a   1.000
_cell.length_b   1.000
_cell.length_c   1.000
_cell.angle_alpha   90.00
_cell.angle_beta   90.00
_cell.angle_gamma   90.00
#
_symmetry.space_group_name_H-M   'P 1'
#
loop_
_entity.id
_entity.type
_entity.pdbx_description
1 polymer ?
#
loop_
_entity_poly.entity_id
_entity_poly.type
_entity_poly.pdbx_seq_one_letter_code
_entity_poly.pdbx_strand_id
1 'polypeptide(L)'
;MEEVRELKTVLERVEGKLIAAGKMYGAMNFAVWLVIMSLYYVIMGILDLPWQFNLVYWPAAFIVAMKFTGSVWKRYVRLAGIAGNSWKEGAAIMGVWIAGVLLGWVVVPLALNKPVDTEIGVALLTFISFSVGGMFALTREREMIPAFGIPAILIPFAYSTLSNATVLAAFGIALGFSLTTLWYLHSAFRAIER
;
A
#
# COMPACT_ATOMS: atom_id res chain seq x y z
N MET A 1 -36.51 28.31 -7.50
CA MET A 1 -35.19 28.55 -6.86
C MET A 1 -34.93 27.57 -5.72
N GLU A 2 -35.95 27.15 -4.97
CA GLU A 2 -35.83 26.17 -3.88
C GLU A 2 -35.47 24.76 -4.39
N GLU A 3 -36.10 24.28 -5.47
CA GLU A 3 -35.80 22.99 -6.10
C GLU A 3 -34.34 22.87 -6.57
N VAL A 4 -33.77 23.96 -7.11
CA VAL A 4 -32.36 24.00 -7.55
C VAL A 4 -31.42 23.90 -6.34
N ARG A 5 -31.79 24.49 -5.21
CA ARG A 5 -31.02 24.43 -3.96
C ARG A 5 -31.11 23.03 -3.34
N GLU A 6 -32.27 22.39 -3.38
CA GLU A 6 -32.47 21.03 -2.90
C GLU A 6 -31.68 20.02 -3.75
N LEU A 7 -31.74 20.14 -5.09
CA LEU A 7 -30.94 19.32 -5.99
C LEU A 7 -29.43 19.44 -5.70
N LYS A 8 -28.95 20.67 -5.48
CA LYS A 8 -27.54 20.91 -5.16
C LYS A 8 -27.12 20.21 -3.87
N THR A 9 -27.92 20.33 -2.81
CA THR A 9 -27.65 19.67 -1.52
C THR A 9 -27.64 18.14 -1.65
N VAL A 10 -28.56 17.57 -2.45
CA VAL A 10 -28.59 16.12 -2.71
C VAL A 10 -27.35 15.68 -3.46
N LEU A 11 -26.91 16.44 -4.48
CA LEU A 11 -25.72 16.15 -5.26
C LEU A 11 -24.45 16.22 -4.42
N GLU A 12 -24.28 17.26 -3.59
CA GLU A 12 -23.13 17.39 -2.67
C GLU A 12 -23.04 16.18 -1.73
N ARG A 13 -24.19 15.73 -1.19
CA ARG A 13 -24.25 14.55 -0.32
C ARG A 13 -23.92 13.24 -1.05
N VAL A 14 -24.29 13.11 -2.32
CA VAL A 14 -23.94 11.94 -3.14
C VAL A 14 -22.45 11.96 -3.49
N GLU A 15 -21.90 13.11 -3.86
CA GLU A 15 -20.47 13.31 -4.11
C GLU A 15 -19.64 12.94 -2.87
N GLY A 16 -20.01 13.45 -1.69
CA GLY A 16 -19.36 13.13 -0.43
C GLY A 16 -19.32 11.63 -0.14
N LYS A 17 -20.43 10.92 -0.38
CA LYS A 17 -20.51 9.46 -0.24
C LYS A 17 -19.63 8.72 -1.25
N LEU A 18 -19.53 9.19 -2.50
CA LEU A 18 -18.68 8.58 -3.51
C LEU A 18 -17.19 8.76 -3.20
N ILE A 19 -16.80 9.95 -2.73
CA ILE A 19 -15.44 10.21 -2.25
C ILE A 19 -15.12 9.30 -1.06
N ALA A 20 -16.05 9.21 -0.09
CA ALA A 20 -15.88 8.35 1.07
C ALA A 20 -15.69 6.88 0.68
N ALA A 21 -16.48 6.37 -0.27
CA ALA A 21 -16.34 5.02 -0.78
C ALA A 21 -14.97 4.78 -1.44
N GLY A 22 -14.45 5.77 -2.17
CA GLY A 22 -13.09 5.72 -2.75
C GLY A 22 -12.01 5.67 -1.66
N LYS A 23 -12.15 6.48 -0.61
CA LYS A 23 -11.21 6.49 0.53
C LYS A 23 -11.26 5.19 1.33
N MET A 24 -12.46 4.62 1.54
CA MET A 24 -12.62 3.30 2.16
C MET A 24 -11.97 2.20 1.31
N TYR A 25 -12.09 2.24 -0.02
CA TYR A 25 -11.38 1.32 -0.90
C TYR A 25 -9.85 1.43 -0.75
N GLY A 26 -9.33 2.66 -0.69
CA GLY A 26 -7.91 2.91 -0.39
C GLY A 26 -7.47 2.28 0.94
N ALA A 27 -8.21 2.53 2.02
CA ALA A 27 -7.96 1.92 3.33
C ALA A 27 -7.93 0.39 3.26
N MET A 28 -8.91 -0.22 2.59
CA MET A 28 -9.00 -1.68 2.47
C MET A 28 -7.80 -2.28 1.72
N ASN A 29 -7.29 -1.59 0.70
CA ASN A 29 -6.11 -2.05 -0.05
C ASN A 29 -4.88 -2.12 0.86
N PHE A 30 -4.59 -1.04 1.59
CA PHE A 30 -3.47 -1.01 2.54
C PHE A 30 -3.66 -1.99 3.70
N ALA A 31 -4.89 -2.13 4.22
CA ALA A 31 -5.19 -3.06 5.30
C ALA A 31 -4.95 -4.53 4.90
N VAL A 32 -5.33 -4.93 3.69
CA VAL A 32 -5.11 -6.30 3.19
C VAL A 32 -3.62 -6.62 3.09
N TRP A 33 -2.84 -5.70 2.50
CA TRP A 33 -1.39 -5.88 2.43
C TRP A 33 -0.73 -5.87 3.80
N LEU A 34 -1.19 -5.02 4.72
CA LEU A 34 -0.74 -5.04 6.11
C LEU A 34 -0.98 -6.41 6.75
N VAL A 35 -2.19 -6.97 6.63
CA VAL A 35 -2.50 -8.31 7.17
C VAL A 35 -1.60 -9.38 6.56
N ILE A 36 -1.38 -9.36 5.24
CA ILE A 36 -0.49 -10.30 4.55
C ILE A 36 0.96 -10.18 5.04
N MET A 37 1.47 -8.96 5.16
CA MET A 37 2.84 -8.70 5.61
C MET A 37 3.01 -9.12 7.07
N SER A 38 2.08 -8.71 7.94
CA SER A 38 2.10 -9.08 9.36
C SER A 38 2.00 -10.59 9.56
N LEU A 39 1.13 -11.29 8.81
CA LEU A 39 1.05 -12.74 8.89
C LEU A 39 2.37 -13.40 8.46
N TYR A 40 2.99 -12.91 7.39
CA TYR A 40 4.30 -13.40 6.94
C TYR A 40 5.36 -13.26 8.03
N TYR A 41 5.43 -12.10 8.67
CA TYR A 41 6.38 -11.84 9.77
C TYR A 41 6.08 -12.70 11.01
N VAL A 42 4.82 -12.92 11.35
CA VAL A 42 4.43 -13.82 12.44
C VAL A 42 4.89 -15.26 12.16
N ILE A 43 4.69 -15.76 10.94
CA ILE A 43 5.13 -17.11 10.57
C ILE A 43 6.65 -17.23 10.61
N MET A 44 7.38 -16.27 10.04
CA MET A 44 8.86 -16.24 10.11
C MET A 44 9.39 -16.15 11.55
N GLY A 45 8.66 -15.51 12.46
CA GLY A 45 9.07 -15.40 13.86
C GLY A 45 8.92 -16.71 14.65
N ILE A 46 8.17 -17.69 14.14
CA ILE A 46 7.83 -18.94 14.85
C ILE A 46 8.45 -20.16 14.16
N LEU A 47 8.59 -20.11 12.83
CA LEU A 47 9.06 -21.23 12.01
C LEU A 47 10.36 -20.87 11.31
N ASP A 48 11.28 -21.84 11.24
CA ASP A 48 12.44 -21.76 10.34
C ASP A 48 11.98 -22.17 8.93
N LEU A 49 11.71 -21.17 8.09
CA LEU A 49 11.06 -21.36 6.81
C LEU A 49 12.10 -21.58 5.70
N PRO A 50 11.99 -22.68 4.92
CA PRO A 50 12.85 -22.86 3.76
C PRO A 50 12.45 -21.86 2.67
N TRP A 51 13.39 -21.48 1.80
CA TRP A 51 13.17 -20.45 0.78
C TRP A 51 11.99 -20.76 -0.18
N GLN A 52 11.66 -22.04 -0.37
CA GLN A 52 10.51 -22.51 -1.14
C GLN A 52 9.18 -22.02 -0.56
N PHE A 53 9.10 -21.76 0.74
CA PHE A 53 7.93 -21.17 1.37
C PHE A 53 7.62 -19.81 0.73
N ASN A 54 8.63 -18.99 0.42
CA ASN A 54 8.45 -17.69 -0.22
C ASN A 54 7.87 -17.82 -1.64
N LEU A 55 8.27 -18.86 -2.37
CA LEU A 55 7.72 -19.15 -3.70
C LEU A 55 6.24 -19.52 -3.68
N VAL A 56 5.72 -20.01 -2.56
CA VAL A 56 4.31 -20.38 -2.42
C VAL A 56 3.52 -19.25 -1.77
N TYR A 57 4.05 -18.68 -0.69
CA TYR A 57 3.38 -17.66 0.12
C TYR A 57 3.08 -16.40 -0.68
N TRP A 58 4.07 -15.81 -1.35
CA TRP A 58 3.89 -14.53 -2.03
C TRP A 58 2.93 -14.61 -3.22
N PRO A 59 3.00 -15.63 -4.11
CA PRO A 59 1.99 -15.80 -5.16
C PRO A 59 0.59 -16.05 -4.61
N ALA A 60 0.45 -16.89 -3.58
CA ALA A 60 -0.85 -17.14 -2.96
C ALA A 60 -1.43 -15.86 -2.33
N ALA A 61 -0.61 -15.12 -1.59
CA ALA A 61 -0.98 -13.85 -0.99
C ALA A 61 -1.37 -12.81 -2.05
N PHE A 62 -0.64 -12.73 -3.16
CA PHE A 62 -0.96 -11.84 -4.27
C PHE A 62 -2.32 -12.19 -4.89
N ILE A 63 -2.61 -13.48 -5.12
CA ILE A 63 -3.91 -13.94 -5.62
C ILE A 63 -5.04 -13.54 -4.65
N VAL A 64 -4.85 -13.76 -3.35
CA VAL A 64 -5.82 -13.39 -2.31
C VAL A 64 -6.05 -11.88 -2.30
N ALA A 65 -4.98 -11.08 -2.28
CA ALA A 65 -5.04 -9.63 -2.28
C ALA A 65 -5.78 -9.10 -3.52
N MET A 66 -5.41 -9.57 -4.71
CA MET A 66 -6.02 -9.16 -5.98
C MET A 66 -7.49 -9.57 -6.08
N LYS A 67 -7.84 -10.77 -5.60
CA LYS A 67 -9.25 -11.22 -5.58
C LYS A 67 -10.08 -10.33 -4.65
N PHE A 68 -9.55 -10.02 -3.47
CA PHE A 68 -10.23 -9.17 -2.51
C PHE A 68 -10.37 -7.73 -3.03
N THR A 69 -9.26 -7.07 -3.37
CA THR A 69 -9.28 -5.68 -3.86
C THR A 69 -10.06 -5.56 -5.16
N GLY A 70 -9.90 -6.49 -6.10
CA GLY A 70 -10.68 -6.53 -7.33
C GLY A 70 -12.18 -6.68 -7.11
N SER A 71 -12.61 -7.45 -6.10
CA SER A 71 -14.03 -7.58 -5.75
C SER A 71 -14.62 -6.27 -5.20
N VAL A 72 -13.87 -5.55 -4.36
CA VAL A 72 -14.29 -4.27 -3.80
C VAL A 72 -14.27 -3.19 -4.89
N TRP A 73 -13.25 -3.18 -5.75
CA TRP A 73 -13.14 -2.27 -6.88
C TRP A 73 -14.35 -2.35 -7.82
N LYS A 74 -14.78 -3.57 -8.19
CA LYS A 74 -15.97 -3.76 -9.03
C LYS A 74 -17.24 -3.15 -8.42
N ARG A 75 -17.38 -3.23 -7.09
CA ARG A 75 -18.51 -2.61 -6.38
C ARG A 75 -18.40 -1.09 -6.41
N TYR A 76 -17.21 -0.54 -6.17
CA TYR A 76 -16.96 0.89 -6.23
C TYR A 76 -17.23 1.47 -7.63
N VAL A 77 -16.68 0.87 -8.69
CA VAL A 77 -16.91 1.32 -10.08
C VAL A 77 -18.39 1.33 -10.43
N ARG A 78 -19.14 0.29 -10.00
CA ARG A 78 -20.59 0.23 -10.19
C ARG A 78 -21.32 1.37 -9.47
N LEU A 79 -20.90 1.71 -8.25
CA LEU A 79 -21.48 2.81 -7.47
C LEU A 79 -21.17 4.18 -8.07
N ALA A 80 -19.95 4.36 -8.57
CA ALA A 80 -19.48 5.64 -9.11
C ALA A 80 -19.92 5.91 -10.55
N GLY A 81 -20.51 4.92 -11.24
CA GLY A 81 -20.95 5.08 -12.64
C GLY A 81 -19.79 5.38 -13.61
N ILE A 82 -18.54 5.10 -13.22
CA ILE A 82 -17.35 5.42 -14.00
C ILE A 82 -17.24 4.43 -15.16
N ALA A 83 -17.70 4.83 -16.34
CA ALA A 83 -17.45 4.16 -17.60
C ALA A 83 -16.17 4.73 -18.22
N GLY A 84 -15.00 4.11 -17.99
CA GLY A 84 -13.80 4.58 -18.70
C GLY A 84 -12.45 4.01 -18.26
N ASN A 85 -11.86 3.20 -19.15
CA ASN A 85 -10.44 2.99 -19.44
C ASN A 85 -9.39 3.20 -18.32
N SER A 86 -9.48 2.42 -17.24
CA SER A 86 -8.51 2.40 -16.13
C SER A 86 -7.20 1.65 -16.42
N TRP A 87 -7.01 1.13 -17.63
CA TRP A 87 -5.88 0.24 -17.94
C TRP A 87 -4.53 0.96 -17.96
N LYS A 88 -4.48 2.18 -18.50
CA LYS A 88 -3.22 2.95 -18.60
C LYS A 88 -2.67 3.31 -17.23
N GLU A 89 -3.52 3.78 -16.32
CA GLU A 89 -3.14 4.08 -14.94
C GLU A 89 -2.74 2.81 -14.19
N GLY A 90 -3.51 1.73 -14.33
CA GLY A 90 -3.17 0.43 -13.74
C GLY A 90 -1.83 -0.11 -14.24
N ALA A 91 -1.53 0.02 -15.53
CA ALA A 91 -0.26 -0.38 -16.13
C ALA A 91 0.91 0.49 -15.63
N ALA A 92 0.70 1.80 -15.47
CA ALA A 92 1.71 2.70 -14.91
C ALA A 92 2.03 2.34 -13.45
N ILE A 93 1.01 2.07 -12.63
CA ILE A 93 1.18 1.60 -11.25
C ILE A 93 1.95 0.27 -11.26
N MET A 94 1.55 -0.69 -12.09
CA MET A 94 2.25 -1.97 -12.22
C MET A 94 3.73 -1.79 -12.60
N GLY A 95 4.03 -0.89 -13.54
CA GLY A 95 5.40 -0.55 -13.92
C GLY A 95 6.22 0.00 -12.77
N VAL A 96 5.65 0.86 -11.93
CA VAL A 96 6.30 1.37 -10.72
C VAL A 96 6.61 0.25 -9.73
N TRP A 97 5.68 -0.68 -9.52
CA TRP A 97 5.90 -1.84 -8.63
C TRP A 97 6.97 -2.78 -9.17
N ILE A 98 6.99 -3.05 -10.48
CA ILE A 98 8.04 -3.86 -11.11
C ILE A 98 9.41 -3.18 -10.91
N ALA A 99 9.50 -1.87 -11.17
CA ALA A 99 10.72 -1.11 -10.96
C ALA A 99 11.16 -1.13 -9.48
N GLY A 100 10.22 -1.03 -8.55
CA GLY A 100 10.48 -1.16 -7.12
C GLY A 100 11.00 -2.55 -6.74
N VAL A 101 10.43 -3.63 -7.29
CA VAL A 101 10.92 -5.01 -7.07
C VAL A 101 12.36 -5.15 -7.55
N LEU A 102 12.67 -4.66 -8.75
CA LEU A 102 14.04 -4.69 -9.27
C LEU A 102 14.99 -3.85 -8.40
N LEU A 103 14.57 -2.67 -7.97
CA LEU A 103 15.38 -1.82 -7.11
C LEU A 103 15.68 -2.49 -5.77
N GLY A 104 14.65 -2.96 -5.07
CA GLY A 104 14.79 -3.55 -3.74
C GLY A 104 15.47 -4.92 -3.74
N TRP A 105 15.15 -5.80 -4.69
CA TRP A 105 15.60 -7.20 -4.64
C TRP A 105 16.76 -7.53 -5.57
N VAL A 106 17.14 -6.64 -6.48
CA VAL A 106 18.28 -6.85 -7.38
C VAL A 106 19.34 -5.78 -7.14
N VAL A 107 18.97 -4.49 -7.29
CA VAL A 107 19.95 -3.40 -7.22
C VAL A 107 20.53 -3.24 -5.83
N VAL A 108 19.68 -3.23 -4.80
CA VAL A 108 20.13 -3.04 -3.40
C VAL A 108 21.05 -4.17 -2.92
N PRO A 109 20.71 -5.46 -3.06
CA PRO A 109 21.61 -6.57 -2.76
C PRO A 109 22.96 -6.50 -3.47
N LEU A 110 22.98 -6.19 -4.77
CA LEU A 110 24.22 -6.09 -5.54
C LEU A 110 25.08 -4.90 -5.12
N ALA A 111 24.47 -3.82 -4.61
CA ALA A 111 25.16 -2.62 -4.17
C ALA A 111 25.62 -2.68 -2.71
N LEU A 112 24.99 -3.52 -1.87
CA LEU A 112 25.27 -3.62 -0.45
C LEU A 112 26.25 -4.75 -0.15
N ASN A 113 27.45 -4.40 0.32
CA ASN A 113 28.37 -5.37 0.94
C ASN A 113 28.18 -5.38 2.46
N LYS A 114 27.05 -5.94 2.92
CA LYS A 114 26.60 -5.93 4.32
C LYS A 114 26.09 -7.31 4.76
N PRO A 115 25.94 -7.56 6.07
CA PRO A 115 25.29 -8.78 6.53
C PRO A 115 23.89 -8.95 5.94
N VAL A 116 23.48 -10.20 5.72
CA VAL A 116 22.21 -10.57 5.06
C VAL A 116 21.00 -9.88 5.71
N ASP A 117 20.96 -9.76 7.04
CA ASP A 117 19.87 -9.08 7.74
C ASP A 117 19.79 -7.58 7.36
N THR A 118 20.92 -6.88 7.37
CA THR A 118 21.02 -5.47 6.92
C THR A 118 20.59 -5.33 5.47
N GLU A 119 21.04 -6.23 4.59
CA GLU A 119 20.68 -6.24 3.18
C GLU A 119 19.16 -6.38 2.98
N ILE A 120 18.53 -7.39 3.61
CA ILE A 120 17.09 -7.64 3.53
C ILE A 120 16.29 -6.46 4.09
N GLY A 121 16.68 -5.93 5.24
CA GLY A 121 16.01 -4.79 5.86
C GLY A 121 16.01 -3.55 4.96
N VAL A 122 17.17 -3.21 4.40
CA VAL A 122 17.30 -2.06 3.47
C VAL A 122 16.54 -2.33 2.17
N ALA A 123 16.67 -3.53 1.59
CA ALA A 123 15.95 -3.95 0.38
C ALA A 123 14.43 -3.79 0.53
N LEU A 124 13.86 -4.27 1.63
CA LEU A 124 12.42 -4.16 1.93
C LEU A 124 11.97 -2.71 2.05
N LEU A 125 12.70 -1.89 2.82
CA LEU A 125 12.38 -0.48 3.00
C LEU A 125 12.46 0.29 1.67
N THR A 126 13.53 0.08 0.89
CA THR A 126 13.69 0.69 -0.43
C THR A 126 12.59 0.27 -1.40
N PHE A 127 12.26 -1.02 -1.45
CA PHE A 127 11.17 -1.54 -2.28
C PHE A 127 9.85 -0.83 -1.99
N ILE A 128 9.44 -0.78 -0.71
CA ILE A 128 8.16 -0.19 -0.30
C ILE A 128 8.17 1.32 -0.51
N SER A 129 9.21 2.03 -0.08
CA SER A 129 9.33 3.47 -0.27
C SER A 129 9.22 3.87 -1.73
N PHE A 130 9.94 3.16 -2.61
CA PHE A 130 9.92 3.47 -4.04
C PHE A 130 8.56 3.13 -4.66
N SER A 131 8.02 1.95 -4.39
CA SER A 131 6.78 1.48 -5.02
C SER A 131 5.57 2.31 -4.60
N VAL A 132 5.41 2.53 -3.29
CA VAL A 132 4.29 3.33 -2.76
C VAL A 132 4.49 4.81 -3.04
N GLY A 133 5.73 5.32 -3.00
CA GLY A 133 6.06 6.70 -3.36
C GLY A 133 5.80 7.00 -4.84
N GLY A 134 6.14 6.08 -5.74
CA GLY A 134 5.82 6.20 -7.16
C GLY A 134 4.31 6.11 -7.42
N MET A 135 3.58 5.23 -6.72
CA MET A 135 2.11 5.18 -6.80
C MET A 135 1.49 6.47 -6.25
N PHE A 136 2.05 7.07 -5.21
CA PHE A 136 1.67 8.41 -4.73
C PHE A 136 1.94 9.49 -5.79
N ALA A 137 3.07 9.45 -6.49
CA ALA A 137 3.38 10.41 -7.55
C ALA A 137 2.37 10.36 -8.71
N LEU A 138 1.81 9.18 -8.99
CA LEU A 138 0.78 8.98 -10.02
C LEU A 138 -0.62 9.39 -9.54
N THR A 139 -1.01 9.00 -8.33
CA THR A 139 -2.38 9.17 -7.81
C THR A 139 -2.60 10.46 -7.03
N ARG A 140 -1.54 11.05 -6.47
CA ARG A 140 -1.55 12.24 -5.60
C ARG A 140 -2.38 12.09 -4.32
N GLU A 141 -2.65 10.85 -3.91
CA GLU A 141 -3.39 10.50 -2.70
C GLU A 141 -2.52 10.70 -1.45
N ARG A 142 -2.74 11.81 -0.72
CA ARG A 142 -1.89 12.22 0.42
C ARG A 142 -1.89 11.20 1.56
N GLU A 143 -2.94 10.43 1.71
CA GLU A 143 -3.07 9.39 2.74
C GLU A 143 -2.00 8.29 2.60
N MET A 144 -1.40 8.14 1.42
CA MET A 144 -0.31 7.19 1.16
C MET A 144 1.05 7.62 1.75
N ILE A 145 1.20 8.87 2.19
CA ILE A 145 2.48 9.43 2.65
C ILE A 145 3.13 8.59 3.76
N PRO A 146 2.43 8.18 4.83
CA PRO A 146 3.04 7.37 5.88
C PRO A 146 3.60 6.04 5.35
N ALA A 147 2.90 5.38 4.42
CA ALA A 147 3.28 4.07 3.90
C ALA A 147 4.56 4.08 3.03
N PHE A 148 4.99 5.22 2.46
CA PHE A 148 6.29 5.32 1.80
C PHE A 148 7.32 6.14 2.58
N GLY A 149 6.87 7.18 3.28
CA GLY A 149 7.71 8.14 3.99
C GLY A 149 8.35 7.55 5.24
N ILE A 150 7.59 6.80 6.05
CA ILE A 150 8.16 6.12 7.22
C ILE A 150 9.22 5.11 6.79
N PRO A 151 8.94 4.19 5.82
CA PRO A 151 9.98 3.31 5.33
C PRO A 151 11.22 4.04 4.79
N ALA A 152 11.03 5.19 4.11
CA ALA A 152 12.15 5.93 3.52
C ALA A 152 13.08 6.52 4.57
N ILE A 153 12.49 7.09 5.63
CA ILE A 153 13.22 7.62 6.78
C ILE A 153 13.99 6.51 7.50
N LEU A 154 13.48 5.28 7.53
CA LEU A 154 14.11 4.16 8.21
C LEU A 154 15.30 3.55 7.44
N ILE A 155 15.47 3.84 6.15
CA ILE A 155 16.56 3.27 5.32
C ILE A 155 17.96 3.52 5.94
N PRO A 156 18.34 4.76 6.32
CA PRO A 156 19.67 5.01 6.90
C PRO A 156 19.88 4.30 8.24
N PHE A 157 18.81 4.11 9.02
CA PHE A 157 18.87 3.39 10.31
C PHE A 157 19.02 1.88 10.10
N ALA A 158 18.31 1.31 9.13
CA ALA A 158 18.48 -0.08 8.75
C ALA A 158 19.88 -0.33 8.18
N TYR A 159 20.44 0.61 7.41
CA TYR A 159 21.79 0.52 6.86
C TYR A 159 22.89 0.59 7.93
N SER A 160 22.68 1.41 8.97
CA SER A 160 23.67 1.62 10.04
C SER A 160 23.64 0.54 11.11
N THR A 161 22.55 -0.22 11.25
CA THR A 161 22.46 -1.30 12.23
C THR A 161 23.22 -2.55 11.77
N LEU A 162 23.91 -3.20 12.71
CA LEU A 162 24.61 -4.48 12.48
C LEU A 162 23.68 -5.69 12.65
N SER A 163 22.52 -5.50 13.29
CA SER A 163 21.52 -6.54 13.54
C SER A 163 20.12 -5.94 13.74
N ASN A 164 19.08 -6.73 13.45
CA ASN A 164 17.65 -6.39 13.53
C ASN A 164 17.15 -5.41 12.46
N ALA A 165 17.86 -5.28 11.34
CA ALA A 165 17.43 -4.42 10.23
C ALA A 165 16.12 -4.93 9.62
N THR A 166 15.96 -6.26 9.46
CA THR A 166 14.72 -6.86 8.95
C THR A 166 13.54 -6.61 9.90
N VAL A 167 13.79 -6.66 11.21
CA VAL A 167 12.76 -6.38 12.24
C VAL A 167 12.33 -4.92 12.19
N LEU A 168 13.29 -3.99 12.11
CA LEU A 168 13.02 -2.56 11.95
C LEU A 168 12.20 -2.30 10.68
N ALA A 169 12.55 -2.95 9.57
CA ALA A 169 11.83 -2.84 8.31
C ALA A 169 10.38 -3.35 8.45
N ALA A 170 10.19 -4.54 9.01
CA ALA A 170 8.88 -5.15 9.20
C ALA A 170 7.94 -4.27 10.02
N PHE A 171 8.38 -3.81 11.19
CA PHE A 171 7.57 -2.94 12.05
C PHE A 171 7.39 -1.54 11.46
N GLY A 172 8.39 -0.99 10.78
CA GLY A 172 8.32 0.29 10.10
C GLY A 172 7.28 0.32 8.98
N ILE A 173 7.28 -0.73 8.14
CA ILE A 173 6.27 -0.92 7.09
C ILE A 173 4.89 -1.11 7.71
N ALA A 174 4.76 -1.97 8.72
CA ALA A 174 3.48 -2.20 9.40
C ALA A 174 2.89 -0.92 10.00
N LEU A 175 3.73 -0.10 10.65
CA LEU A 175 3.33 1.20 11.18
C LEU A 175 2.88 2.15 10.06
N GLY A 176 3.67 2.27 8.99
CA GLY A 176 3.35 3.12 7.85
C GLY A 176 2.00 2.76 7.21
N PHE A 177 1.78 1.47 6.96
CA PHE A 177 0.53 0.96 6.39
C PHE A 177 -0.66 1.14 7.34
N SER A 178 -0.45 0.97 8.65
CA SER A 178 -1.51 1.19 9.66
C SER A 178 -1.93 2.66 9.69
N LEU A 179 -0.98 3.59 9.73
CA LEU A 179 -1.26 5.03 9.73
C LEU A 179 -1.94 5.46 8.42
N THR A 180 -1.48 4.95 7.28
CA THR A 180 -2.14 5.19 5.99
C THR A 180 -3.58 4.68 6.00
N THR A 181 -3.83 3.49 6.53
CA THR A 181 -5.19 2.92 6.65
C THR A 181 -6.08 3.83 7.51
N LEU A 182 -5.61 4.23 8.69
CA LEU A 182 -6.36 5.11 9.59
C LEU A 182 -6.62 6.48 8.95
N TRP A 183 -5.63 7.04 8.24
CA TRP A 183 -5.79 8.32 7.56
C TRP A 183 -6.84 8.22 6.46
N TYR A 184 -6.80 7.18 5.63
CA TYR A 184 -7.85 6.93 4.63
C TYR A 184 -9.25 6.84 5.26
N LEU A 185 -9.40 6.10 6.35
CA LEU A 185 -10.70 5.97 7.04
C LEU A 185 -11.18 7.31 7.58
N HIS A 186 -10.30 8.07 8.24
CA HIS A 186 -10.63 9.38 8.75
C HIS A 186 -10.97 10.38 7.62
N SER A 187 -10.25 10.35 6.49
CA SER A 187 -10.62 11.11 5.29
C SER A 187 -11.97 10.71 4.72
N ALA A 188 -12.34 9.42 4.79
CA ALA A 188 -13.64 8.93 4.35
C ALA A 188 -14.77 9.52 5.22
N PHE A 189 -14.63 9.52 6.54
CA PHE A 189 -15.64 10.11 7.43
C PHE A 189 -15.81 11.61 7.20
N ARG A 190 -14.71 12.36 7.05
CA ARG A 190 -14.79 13.80 6.71
C ARG A 190 -15.47 14.08 5.38
N ALA A 191 -15.39 13.17 4.42
CA ALA A 191 -16.05 13.34 3.13
C ALA A 191 -17.58 13.18 3.22
N ILE A 192 -18.09 12.40 4.18
CA ILE A 192 -19.54 12.20 4.40
C ILE A 192 -20.18 13.39 5.11
N GLU A 193 -19.41 14.11 5.93
CA GLU A 193 -19.88 15.28 6.69
C GLU A 193 -19.96 16.57 5.86
N ARG A 194 -19.46 16.54 4.62
CA ARG A 194 -19.68 17.60 3.62
C ARG A 194 -21.05 17.47 2.99
#